data_AF-A0A944RYL5-F1
#
_entry.id   AF-A0A944RYL5-F1
#
_cell.length_a   1.000
_cell.length_b   1.000
_cell.length_c   1.000
_cell.angle_alpha   90.00
_cell.angle_beta   90.00
_cell.angle_gamma   90.00
#
_symmetry.space_group_name_H-M   'P 1'
#
loop_
_entity.id
_entity.type
_entity.pdbx_description
1 polymer ?
#
loop_
_entity_poly.entity_id
_entity_poly.type
_entity_poly.pdbx_seq_one_letter_code
_entity_poly.pdbx_strand_id
1 'polypeptide(L)'
;MTSRRLLTYLLLWLGFASAFATPAAAVLRSDVLSRPRTVTGSRWLDLHLRLLGLELTYPAYRVHLGLDETGEMIRFDFWISAPLARHLEDAGRNETRRVLSHHAAGIRDQLQEMLEKHFVDLAGDFDSEVDLVGSFFAPGEDIQAPPRQIAGWEKNTFTWPTSH
;
A
#
# COMPACT_ATOMS: atom_id res chain seq x y z
N MET A 1 37.54 -3.55 63.78
CA MET A 1 36.23 -2.86 63.72
C MET A 1 36.22 -1.96 62.51
N THR A 2 35.29 -2.23 61.57
CA THR A 2 34.62 -1.28 60.60
C THR A 2 35.50 -0.42 59.67
N SER A 3 35.23 -0.15 58.39
CA SER A 3 34.16 -0.48 57.44
C SER A 3 34.47 0.29 56.13
N ARG A 4 34.44 -0.38 54.99
CA ARG A 4 34.01 0.07 53.63
C ARG A 4 34.58 1.35 52.95
N ARG A 5 35.06 1.10 51.71
CA ARG A 5 34.95 1.90 50.45
C ARG A 5 35.95 3.07 50.33
N LEU A 6 36.63 3.37 49.21
CA LEU A 6 36.41 3.24 47.75
C LEU A 6 37.80 3.21 47.05
N LEU A 7 38.11 2.31 46.11
CA LEU A 7 37.75 2.34 44.68
C LEU A 7 38.64 3.28 43.83
N THR A 8 39.82 2.83 43.37
CA THR A 8 40.62 3.37 42.23
C THR A 8 41.94 2.58 42.17
N TYR A 9 42.42 1.90 41.12
CA TYR A 9 42.13 1.84 39.70
C TYR A 9 42.38 0.39 39.24
N LEU A 10 41.32 -0.32 38.82
CA LEU A 10 41.44 -1.53 38.02
C LEU A 10 41.19 -1.09 36.56
N LEU A 11 42.25 -0.66 35.88
CA LEU A 11 42.28 -0.42 34.42
C LEU A 11 43.16 -1.54 33.86
N LEU A 12 42.66 -2.77 33.71
CA LEU A 12 41.75 -3.17 32.63
C LEU A 12 42.23 -2.64 31.26
N TRP A 13 43.47 -2.99 30.93
CA TRP A 13 43.91 -3.19 29.55
C TRP A 13 43.17 -4.40 28.97
N LEU A 14 41.87 -4.25 28.71
CA LEU A 14 41.17 -5.13 27.77
C LEU A 14 41.33 -4.50 26.39
N GLY A 15 41.96 -5.26 25.51
CA GLY A 15 42.15 -4.91 24.12
C GLY A 15 40.86 -4.40 23.50
N PHE A 16 40.91 -3.16 23.04
CA PHE A 16 39.96 -2.62 22.09
C PHE A 16 40.25 -3.29 20.74
N ALA A 17 39.87 -4.56 20.62
CA ALA A 17 39.68 -5.18 19.33
C ALA A 17 38.41 -4.57 18.74
N SER A 18 38.57 -3.43 18.05
CA SER A 18 37.57 -2.91 17.14
C SER A 18 37.38 -3.95 16.05
N ALA A 19 36.50 -4.92 16.29
CA ALA A 19 35.93 -5.74 15.24
C ALA A 19 35.11 -4.80 14.36
N PHE A 20 35.76 -4.23 13.34
CA PHE A 20 35.06 -3.64 12.22
C PHE A 20 34.27 -4.77 11.57
N ALA A 21 33.01 -4.90 11.96
CA ALA A 21 32.06 -5.72 11.24
C ALA A 21 31.95 -5.10 9.84
N THR A 22 32.68 -5.65 8.87
CA THR A 22 32.45 -5.33 7.46
C THR A 22 30.97 -5.58 7.20
N PRO A 23 30.19 -4.61 6.69
CA PRO A 23 28.81 -4.86 6.34
C PRO A 23 28.83 -6.01 5.35
N ALA A 24 28.34 -7.18 5.75
CA ALA A 24 28.14 -8.28 4.84
C ALA A 24 27.18 -7.75 3.78
N ALA A 25 27.68 -7.51 2.57
CA ALA A 25 26.85 -7.15 1.45
C ALA A 25 25.78 -8.24 1.34
N ALA A 26 24.52 -7.89 1.61
CA ALA A 26 23.41 -8.83 1.48
C ALA A 26 23.25 -9.14 -0.01
N VAL A 27 23.95 -10.17 -0.48
CA VAL A 27 23.87 -10.62 -1.87
C VAL A 27 22.73 -11.62 -2.00
N LEU A 28 21.76 -11.30 -2.85
CA LEU A 28 20.73 -12.26 -3.26
C LEU A 28 21.41 -13.43 -3.98
N ARG A 29 21.17 -14.64 -3.48
CA ARG A 29 21.77 -15.86 -4.01
C ARG A 29 21.18 -16.20 -5.38
N SER A 30 21.98 -16.06 -6.44
CA SER A 30 21.58 -16.37 -7.81
C SER A 30 21.06 -17.81 -7.97
N ASP A 31 21.65 -18.77 -7.26
CA ASP A 31 21.23 -20.18 -7.26
C ASP A 31 19.85 -20.43 -6.63
N VAL A 32 19.35 -19.49 -5.83
CA VAL A 32 17.99 -19.51 -5.28
C VAL A 32 17.02 -18.87 -6.28
N LEU A 33 17.42 -17.76 -6.91
CA LEU A 33 16.61 -17.04 -7.89
C LEU A 33 16.39 -17.83 -9.19
N SER A 34 17.32 -18.71 -9.55
CA SER A 34 17.24 -19.53 -10.77
C SER A 34 16.37 -20.79 -10.61
N ARG A 35 15.81 -21.06 -9.42
CA ARG A 35 14.99 -22.25 -9.19
C ARG A 35 13.57 -22.02 -9.73
N PRO A 36 12.97 -23.00 -10.44
CA PRO A 36 11.56 -22.94 -10.78
C PRO A 36 10.70 -22.81 -9.52
N ARG A 37 9.68 -21.97 -9.58
CA ARG A 37 8.69 -21.79 -8.51
C ARG A 37 7.29 -22.03 -9.05
N THR A 38 6.46 -22.72 -8.29
CA THR A 38 5.02 -22.81 -8.56
C THR A 38 4.32 -21.65 -7.88
N VAL A 39 3.57 -20.86 -8.64
CA VAL A 39 2.76 -19.75 -8.13
C VAL A 39 1.30 -20.08 -8.40
N THR A 40 0.44 -19.94 -7.38
CA THR A 40 -1.01 -20.11 -7.54
C THR A 40 -1.60 -18.95 -8.32
N GLY A 41 -2.69 -19.16 -9.05
CA GLY A 41 -3.35 -18.11 -9.85
C GLY A 41 -3.67 -16.87 -9.03
N SER A 42 -4.18 -17.02 -7.80
CA SER A 42 -4.47 -15.91 -6.88
C SER A 42 -3.24 -15.08 -6.51
N ARG A 43 -2.10 -15.72 -6.24
CA ARG A 43 -0.83 -15.00 -5.94
C ARG A 43 -0.27 -14.31 -7.17
N TRP A 44 -0.49 -14.89 -8.35
CA TRP A 44 -0.09 -14.28 -9.61
C TRP A 44 -0.94 -13.06 -9.94
N LEU A 45 -2.26 -13.16 -9.73
CA LEU A 45 -3.21 -12.05 -9.84
C LEU A 45 -2.87 -10.93 -8.86
N ASP A 46 -2.70 -11.24 -7.57
CA ASP A 46 -2.35 -10.23 -6.56
C ASP A 46 -1.05 -9.49 -6.90
N LEU A 47 -0.05 -10.17 -7.48
CA LEU A 47 1.16 -9.51 -7.97
C LEU A 47 0.85 -8.52 -9.10
N HIS A 48 0.02 -8.89 -10.07
CA HIS A 48 -0.35 -8.00 -11.18
C HIS A 48 -1.17 -6.80 -10.69
N LEU A 49 -2.10 -7.03 -9.76
CA LEU A 49 -2.87 -5.97 -9.11
C LEU A 49 -1.96 -4.96 -8.42
N ARG A 50 -0.96 -5.44 -7.66
CA ARG A 50 0.02 -4.54 -7.01
C ARG A 50 0.85 -3.77 -8.02
N LEU A 51 1.29 -4.41 -9.11
CA LEU A 51 2.03 -3.73 -10.18
C LEU A 51 1.17 -2.65 -10.85
N LEU A 52 -0.10 -2.96 -11.14
CA LEU A 52 -1.05 -2.00 -11.68
C LEU A 52 -1.26 -0.81 -10.73
N GLY A 53 -1.43 -1.05 -9.42
CA GLY A 53 -1.53 0.03 -8.43
C GLY A 53 -0.29 0.95 -8.41
N LEU A 54 0.90 0.39 -8.58
CA LEU A 54 2.14 1.17 -8.70
C LEU A 54 2.19 1.99 -9.99
N GLU A 55 1.72 1.46 -11.12
CA GLU A 55 1.65 2.18 -12.40
C GLU A 55 0.63 3.33 -12.35
N LEU A 56 -0.47 3.14 -11.62
CA LEU A 56 -1.53 4.14 -11.43
C LEU A 56 -1.19 5.19 -10.36
N THR A 57 -0.04 5.09 -9.72
CA THR A 57 0.35 5.97 -8.62
C THR A 57 1.05 7.24 -9.13
N TYR A 58 0.66 8.41 -8.59
CA TYR A 58 1.22 9.72 -8.95
C TYR A 58 1.66 10.52 -7.71
N PRO A 59 2.37 11.67 -7.86
CA PRO A 59 2.73 12.49 -6.70
C PRO A 59 1.52 13.00 -5.90
N ALA A 60 0.39 13.26 -6.58
CA ALA A 60 -0.81 13.78 -5.95
C ALA A 60 -1.63 12.70 -5.22
N TYR A 61 -1.41 11.41 -5.52
CA TYR A 61 -2.14 10.30 -4.90
C TYR A 61 -1.42 8.95 -5.09
N ARG A 62 -1.59 8.03 -4.14
CA ARG A 62 -1.13 6.64 -4.23
C ARG A 62 -2.30 5.71 -4.45
N VAL A 63 -2.09 4.67 -5.25
CA VAL A 63 -3.11 3.65 -5.51
C VAL A 63 -2.55 2.30 -5.08
N HIS A 64 -3.30 1.59 -4.23
CA HIS A 64 -3.01 0.20 -3.88
C HIS A 64 -4.14 -0.65 -4.44
N LEU A 65 -3.81 -1.68 -5.22
CA LEU A 65 -4.75 -2.68 -5.69
C LEU A 65 -4.31 -4.05 -5.17
N GLY A 66 -5.27 -4.88 -4.79
CA GLY A 66 -5.02 -6.24 -4.33
C GLY A 66 -6.30 -7.02 -4.14
N LEU A 67 -6.15 -8.29 -3.77
CA LEU A 67 -7.26 -9.09 -3.30
C LEU A 67 -7.62 -8.72 -1.86
N ASP A 68 -8.89 -8.87 -1.50
CA ASP A 68 -9.34 -8.78 -0.12
C ASP A 68 -8.86 -9.97 0.72
N GLU A 69 -9.22 -9.98 2.00
CA GLU A 69 -8.77 -11.01 2.94
C GLU A 69 -9.30 -12.42 2.59
N THR A 70 -10.48 -12.51 1.97
CA THR A 70 -11.06 -13.79 1.51
C THR A 70 -10.49 -14.22 0.18
N GLY A 71 -9.97 -13.29 -0.62
CA GLY A 71 -9.46 -13.53 -1.97
C GLY A 71 -10.55 -13.56 -3.04
N GLU A 72 -11.77 -13.15 -2.69
CA GLU A 72 -12.95 -13.21 -3.57
C GLU A 72 -13.19 -11.87 -4.28
N MET A 73 -12.74 -10.76 -3.69
CA MET A 73 -12.95 -9.43 -4.25
C MET A 73 -11.63 -8.71 -4.52
N ILE A 74 -11.62 -7.88 -5.56
CA ILE A 74 -10.53 -6.94 -5.81
C ILE A 74 -10.86 -5.63 -5.08
N ARG A 75 -9.88 -5.12 -4.36
CA ARG A 75 -9.98 -3.87 -3.61
C ARG A 75 -8.97 -2.87 -4.12
N PHE A 76 -9.37 -1.61 -4.19
CA PHE A 76 -8.43 -0.51 -4.32
C PHE A 76 -8.53 0.47 -3.13
N ASP A 77 -7.36 0.94 -2.70
CA ASP A 77 -7.24 2.07 -1.78
C ASP A 77 -6.56 3.24 -2.51
N PHE A 78 -7.24 4.38 -2.54
CA PHE A 78 -6.79 5.60 -3.21
C PHE A 78 -6.47 6.68 -2.18
N TRP A 79 -5.18 6.95 -2.01
CA TRP A 79 -4.65 7.83 -0.97
C TRP A 79 -4.27 9.17 -1.57
N ILE A 80 -5.08 10.20 -1.34
CA ILE A 80 -4.77 11.55 -1.84
C ILE A 80 -3.72 12.24 -0.96
N SER A 81 -2.89 13.06 -1.59
CA SER A 81 -1.94 13.92 -0.89
C SER A 81 -2.63 15.06 -0.14
N ALA A 82 -1.97 15.65 0.86
CA ALA A 82 -2.53 16.77 1.63
C ALA A 82 -2.90 17.99 0.75
N PRO A 83 -2.10 18.39 -0.27
CA PRO A 83 -2.51 19.47 -1.17
C PRO A 83 -3.79 19.16 -1.96
N LEU A 84 -3.93 17.92 -2.45
CA LEU A 84 -5.13 17.51 -3.17
C LEU A 84 -6.35 17.41 -2.24
N ALA A 85 -6.17 16.89 -1.02
CA ALA A 85 -7.22 16.85 -0.01
C ALA A 85 -7.81 18.23 0.27
N ARG A 86 -6.96 19.22 0.58
CA ARG A 86 -7.39 20.61 0.79
C ARG A 86 -8.10 21.18 -0.43
N HIS A 87 -7.57 20.95 -1.63
CA HIS A 87 -8.22 21.41 -2.86
C HIS A 87 -9.63 20.85 -3.04
N LEU A 88 -9.84 19.56 -2.75
CA LEU A 88 -11.15 18.91 -2.86
C LEU A 88 -12.12 19.37 -1.76
N GLU A 89 -11.61 19.59 -0.55
CA GLU A 89 -12.38 20.19 0.55
C GLU A 89 -12.90 21.59 0.19
N ASP A 90 -12.02 22.46 -0.33
CA ASP A 90 -12.35 23.82 -0.76
C ASP A 90 -13.35 23.81 -1.94
N ALA A 91 -13.20 22.87 -2.87
CA ALA A 91 -14.10 22.73 -4.02
C ALA A 91 -15.46 22.12 -3.67
N GLY A 92 -15.57 21.46 -2.51
CA GLY A 92 -16.78 20.87 -1.99
C GLY A 92 -17.15 19.52 -2.61
N ARG A 93 -18.28 18.97 -2.12
CA ARG A 93 -18.66 17.56 -2.33
C ARG A 93 -18.95 17.19 -3.78
N ASN A 94 -19.52 18.10 -4.58
CA ASN A 94 -19.85 17.79 -5.97
C ASN A 94 -18.60 17.64 -6.83
N GLU A 95 -17.64 18.55 -6.67
CA GLU A 95 -16.37 18.48 -7.37
C GLU A 95 -15.53 17.29 -6.88
N THR A 96 -15.49 17.07 -5.57
CA THR A 96 -14.87 15.87 -4.99
C THR A 96 -15.43 14.61 -5.65
N ARG A 97 -16.75 14.45 -5.69
CA ARG A 97 -17.39 13.30 -6.34
C ARG A 97 -16.95 13.16 -7.80
N ARG A 98 -16.93 14.25 -8.58
CA ARG A 98 -16.52 14.24 -9.98
C ARG A 98 -15.08 13.73 -10.16
N VAL A 99 -14.15 14.24 -9.35
CA VAL A 99 -12.74 13.83 -9.39
C VAL A 99 -12.57 12.36 -8.98
N LEU A 100 -13.19 11.95 -7.87
CA LEU A 100 -13.11 10.58 -7.41
C LEU A 100 -13.76 9.59 -8.40
N SER A 101 -14.89 9.96 -9.00
CA SER A 101 -15.55 9.18 -10.07
C SER A 101 -14.61 8.95 -11.26
N HIS A 102 -13.91 10.00 -11.70
CA HIS A 102 -12.97 9.90 -12.82
C HIS A 102 -11.85 8.89 -12.52
N HIS A 103 -11.28 8.94 -11.32
CA HIS A 103 -10.22 8.00 -10.94
C HIS A 103 -10.74 6.57 -10.70
N ALA A 104 -11.91 6.39 -10.09
CA ALA A 104 -12.52 5.07 -9.93
C ALA A 104 -12.79 4.40 -11.29
N ALA A 105 -13.34 5.14 -12.24
CA ALA A 105 -13.57 4.66 -13.60
C ALA A 105 -12.24 4.30 -14.30
N GLY A 106 -11.22 5.15 -14.21
CA GLY A 106 -9.91 4.87 -14.79
C GLY A 106 -9.25 3.61 -14.20
N ILE A 107 -9.34 3.41 -12.88
CA ILE A 107 -8.82 2.20 -12.22
C ILE A 107 -9.56 0.96 -12.72
N ARG A 108 -10.90 1.00 -12.78
CA ARG A 108 -11.72 -0.10 -13.28
C ARG A 108 -11.36 -0.45 -14.72
N ASP A 109 -11.25 0.53 -15.60
CA ASP A 109 -10.99 0.31 -17.02
C ASP A 109 -9.58 -0.29 -17.23
N GLN A 110 -8.58 0.18 -16.49
CA GLN A 110 -7.23 -0.38 -16.53
C GLN A 110 -7.14 -1.78 -15.90
N LEU A 111 -7.93 -2.05 -14.86
CA LEU A 111 -8.06 -3.39 -14.29
C LEU A 111 -8.66 -4.36 -15.31
N GLN A 112 -9.74 -3.96 -15.99
CA GLN A 112 -10.38 -4.76 -17.03
C GLN A 112 -9.39 -5.11 -18.14
N GLU A 113 -8.65 -4.12 -18.65
CA GLU A 113 -7.61 -4.32 -19.67
C GLU A 113 -6.52 -5.31 -19.21
N MET A 114 -6.08 -5.19 -17.95
CA MET A 114 -5.09 -6.09 -17.36
C MET A 114 -5.62 -7.53 -17.28
N LEU A 115 -6.87 -7.71 -16.83
CA LEU A 115 -7.51 -9.03 -16.74
C LEU A 115 -7.68 -9.66 -18.13
N GLU A 116 -8.17 -8.91 -19.12
CA GLU A 116 -8.33 -9.41 -20.49
C GLU A 116 -7.01 -9.85 -21.11
N LYS A 117 -5.91 -9.16 -20.79
CA LYS A 117 -4.59 -9.44 -21.36
C LYS A 117 -3.88 -10.61 -20.67
N HIS A 118 -4.04 -10.75 -19.35
CA HIS A 118 -3.20 -11.65 -18.54
C HIS A 118 -3.98 -12.76 -17.83
N PHE A 119 -5.30 -12.64 -17.73
CA PHE A 119 -6.19 -13.52 -16.97
C PHE A 119 -7.52 -13.75 -17.72
N VAL A 120 -7.45 -14.14 -18.99
CA VAL A 120 -8.61 -14.26 -19.90
C VAL A 120 -9.77 -15.04 -19.28
N ASP A 121 -9.48 -16.17 -18.61
CA ASP A 121 -10.52 -16.99 -17.98
C ASP A 121 -11.26 -16.22 -16.86
N LEU A 122 -10.53 -15.42 -16.07
CA LEU A 122 -11.12 -14.58 -15.02
C LEU A 122 -11.85 -13.38 -15.62
N ALA A 123 -11.34 -12.80 -16.71
CA ALA A 123 -11.94 -11.65 -17.37
C ALA A 123 -13.35 -11.94 -17.90
N GLY A 124 -13.64 -13.18 -18.26
CA GLY A 124 -14.98 -13.59 -18.73
C GLY A 124 -16.05 -13.61 -17.63
N ASP A 125 -15.64 -13.87 -16.39
CA ASP A 125 -16.54 -13.99 -15.24
C ASP A 125 -16.51 -12.76 -14.32
N PHE A 126 -15.53 -11.86 -14.48
CA PHE A 126 -15.36 -10.67 -13.66
C PHE A 126 -16.46 -9.63 -13.95
N ASP A 127 -17.19 -9.27 -12.91
CA ASP A 127 -18.16 -8.16 -12.93
C ASP A 127 -17.68 -7.04 -12.00
N SER A 128 -17.19 -5.96 -12.62
CA SER A 128 -16.67 -4.79 -11.91
C SER A 128 -17.67 -4.10 -10.97
N GLU A 129 -18.98 -4.35 -11.10
CA GLU A 129 -19.95 -3.78 -10.16
C GLU A 129 -19.98 -4.51 -8.82
N VAL A 130 -19.61 -5.79 -8.79
CA VAL A 130 -19.69 -6.65 -7.61
C VAL A 130 -18.33 -7.16 -7.12
N ASP A 131 -17.37 -7.32 -8.02
CA ASP A 131 -16.04 -7.89 -7.75
C ASP A 131 -14.96 -6.82 -7.50
N LEU A 132 -15.32 -5.54 -7.66
CA LEU A 132 -14.43 -4.40 -7.42
C LEU A 132 -15.04 -3.41 -6.42
N VAL A 133 -14.31 -3.16 -5.34
CA VAL A 133 -14.66 -2.13 -4.35
C VAL A 133 -13.48 -1.20 -4.08
N GLY A 134 -13.80 0.02 -3.64
CA GLY A 134 -12.85 1.10 -3.52
C GLY A 134 -12.98 1.87 -2.21
N SER A 135 -11.86 2.35 -1.69
CA SER A 135 -11.82 3.31 -0.59
C SER A 135 -10.90 4.48 -0.91
N PHE A 136 -11.35 5.69 -0.56
CA PHE A 136 -10.62 6.92 -0.77
C PHE A 136 -10.20 7.50 0.58
N PHE A 137 -8.92 7.84 0.72
CA PHE A 137 -8.32 8.29 1.96
C PHE A 137 -7.61 9.63 1.78
N ALA A 138 -7.84 10.55 2.71
CA ALA A 138 -7.03 11.75 2.88
C ALA A 138 -6.04 11.55 4.05
N PRO A 139 -4.94 12.31 4.10
CA PRO A 139 -4.02 12.26 5.23
C PRO A 139 -4.73 12.63 6.54
N GLY A 140 -4.21 12.15 7.67
CA GLY A 140 -4.62 12.62 8.98
C GLY A 140 -4.25 14.09 9.18
N GLU A 141 -4.78 14.70 10.24
CA GLU A 141 -4.52 16.12 10.57
C GLU A 141 -3.04 16.39 10.86
N ASP A 142 -2.32 15.38 11.33
CA ASP A 142 -0.88 15.40 11.54
C ASP A 142 -0.23 14.05 11.15
N ILE A 143 1.09 13.94 11.35
CA ILE A 143 1.88 12.77 10.96
C ILE A 143 1.60 11.51 11.80
N GLN A 144 1.03 11.67 13.00
CA GLN A 144 0.69 10.58 13.92
C GLN A 144 -0.77 10.15 13.76
N ALA A 145 -1.62 11.04 13.25
CA ALA A 145 -3.01 10.76 12.99
C ALA A 145 -3.16 9.72 11.86
N PRO A 146 -4.00 8.69 12.04
CA PRO A 146 -4.29 7.75 10.97
C PRO A 146 -4.97 8.49 9.81
N PRO A 147 -4.74 8.04 8.57
CA PRO A 147 -5.44 8.60 7.43
C PRO A 147 -6.95 8.41 7.56
N ARG A 148 -7.69 9.41 7.07
CA ARG A 148 -9.15 9.46 7.16
C ARG A 148 -9.74 8.97 5.86
N GLN A 149 -10.65 8.00 5.95
CA GLN A 149 -11.50 7.67 4.81
C GLN A 149 -12.41 8.88 4.52
N ILE A 150 -12.44 9.29 3.25
CA ILE A 150 -13.28 10.40 2.76
C ILE A 150 -14.43 9.90 1.90
N ALA A 151 -14.30 8.73 1.29
CA ALA A 151 -15.36 8.07 0.55
C ALA A 151 -15.14 6.55 0.46
N GLY A 152 -16.23 5.79 0.42
CA GLY A 152 -16.26 4.42 -0.08
C GLY A 152 -16.87 4.40 -1.48
N TRP A 153 -16.49 3.40 -2.27
CA TRP A 153 -16.99 3.21 -3.64
C TRP A 153 -17.32 1.74 -3.89
N GLU A 154 -18.57 1.48 -4.27
CA GLU A 154 -19.10 0.15 -4.60
C GLU A 154 -20.25 0.35 -5.60
N LYS A 155 -20.42 -0.56 -6.58
CA LYS A 155 -21.53 -0.50 -7.55
C LYS A 155 -21.66 0.88 -8.20
N ASN A 156 -20.53 1.44 -8.63
CA ASN A 156 -20.43 2.77 -9.23
C ASN A 156 -20.99 3.93 -8.36
N THR A 157 -21.15 3.71 -7.06
CA THR A 157 -21.80 4.64 -6.12
C THR A 157 -20.88 5.00 -4.98
N PHE A 158 -20.95 6.27 -4.54
CA PHE A 158 -20.15 6.75 -3.42
C PHE A 158 -20.93 6.75 -2.11
N THR A 159 -20.37 6.11 -1.10
CA THR A 159 -20.73 6.29 0.30
C THR A 159 -19.79 7.30 0.94
N TRP A 160 -20.34 8.16 1.80
CA TRP A 160 -19.56 9.22 2.45
C TRP A 160 -19.65 9.04 3.96
N PRO A 161 -18.54 9.15 4.70
CA PRO A 161 -18.57 9.17 6.15
C PRO A 161 -19.48 10.30 6.63
N THR A 162 -20.30 10.03 7.64
CA THR A 162 -21.00 11.06 8.39
C THR A 162 -19.97 11.94 9.10
N SER A 163 -20.02 13.25 8.88
CA SER A 163 -19.19 14.22 9.57
C SER A 163 -19.38 14.08 11.08
N HIS A 164 -18.29 13.91 11.84
CA HIS A 164 -18.26 14.12 13.28
C HIS A 164 -17.72 15.51 13.57
#